data_AF-A0A1L9C6A0-F1
#
_entry.id   AF-A0A1L9C6A0-F1
#
_cell.length_a   1.000
_cell.length_b   1.000
_cell.length_c   1.000
_cell.angle_alpha   90.00
_cell.angle_beta   90.00
_cell.angle_gamma   90.00
#
_symmetry.space_group_name_H-M   'P 1'
#
loop_
_entity.id
_entity.type
_entity.pdbx_description
1 polymer ?
#
loop_
_entity_poly.entity_id
_entity_poly.type
_entity_poly.pdbx_seq_one_letter_code
_entity_poly.pdbx_strand_id
1 'polypeptide(L)'
;MSVVKGGEESEPREAKIGQLPVMIKSEICNLVGIDDEEMIEHGEDPLDPGGYFIVNGTERVVMTLEDLAPNKILAEIGERYGDRIEVAKVFSQRRGYRALVVVERGRKALLEVSFPSISGRINFITLLRALGIETDEDVVKTVSTDPEIMKFMFENLEESEVDTVEEAVEKIGMRVASGQASEYQVKRANYVIDRYLLPHLGNEPEDRVAKAHFLGRMAESCFELALDRRSADDKDHYSNKRLKLTGDLLEDLFRVAFNRLTRDVKYQLERANMRNRELNVSTLVRADVLTDRLQHPLATGNWVGGRSGVSQLLDRTDYISTLSHLRRVISPLSRAQPHFEARDLHSTQWGRLCPSETPEGPNCGLVKNFAQMVELSTGADDFDKVKNVLYGLGVAPAQLHVPEKILKYSNELGTDVEEHEMPVDDLIKSPGYQDITDDSGKKSLGNGGVILGD
;
A
#
# COMPACT_ATOMS: atom_id res chain seq x y z
N MET A 1 -26.75 10.00 12.73
CA MET A 1 -25.88 11.21 12.77
C MET A 1 -26.57 12.27 13.61
N SER A 2 -25.84 12.95 14.50
CA SER A 2 -26.28 14.11 15.28
C SER A 2 -25.56 15.36 14.76
N VAL A 3 -26.22 16.53 14.83
CA VAL A 3 -25.62 17.82 14.49
C VAL A 3 -25.20 18.49 15.79
N VAL A 4 -23.93 18.84 15.92
CA VAL A 4 -23.42 19.61 17.06
C VAL A 4 -23.30 21.08 16.66
N LYS A 5 -24.00 21.97 17.37
CA LYS A 5 -23.92 23.42 17.14
C LYS A 5 -23.68 24.13 18.47
N GLY A 6 -22.54 24.82 18.61
CA GLY A 6 -22.22 25.57 19.83
C GLY A 6 -22.04 24.72 21.09
N GLY A 7 -21.72 23.42 20.94
CA GLY A 7 -21.59 22.48 22.06
C GLY A 7 -22.88 21.75 22.43
N GLU A 8 -24.03 22.10 21.83
CA GLU A 8 -25.28 21.36 21.98
C GLU A 8 -25.42 20.32 20.87
N GLU A 9 -25.63 19.07 21.25
CA GLU A 9 -25.83 17.95 20.34
C GLU A 9 -27.33 17.74 20.07
N SER A 10 -27.73 17.76 18.80
CA SER A 10 -29.10 17.48 18.39
C SER A 10 -29.42 15.98 18.53
N GLU A 11 -30.72 15.65 18.55
CA GLU A 11 -31.16 14.25 18.48
C GLU A 11 -30.55 13.51 17.28
N PRO A 12 -30.12 12.25 17.47
CA PRO A 12 -29.55 11.44 16.40
C PRO A 12 -30.65 11.12 15.38
N ARG A 13 -30.33 11.34 14.10
CA ARG A 13 -31.20 10.98 12.97
C ARG A 13 -30.54 9.94 12.08
N GLU A 14 -31.34 9.01 11.58
CA GLU A 14 -30.92 8.11 10.52
C GLU A 14 -30.87 8.86 9.18
N ALA A 15 -29.82 8.59 8.40
CA ALA A 15 -29.64 9.17 7.09
C ALA A 15 -29.12 8.11 6.14
N LYS A 16 -29.74 8.02 4.96
CA LYS A 16 -29.26 7.15 3.88
C LYS A 16 -27.95 7.71 3.33
N ILE A 17 -26.86 6.95 3.46
CA ILE A 17 -25.53 7.36 2.98
C ILE A 17 -25.21 6.87 1.57
N GLY A 18 -25.94 5.87 1.06
CA GLY A 18 -25.71 5.29 -0.26
C GLY A 18 -26.33 3.89 -0.38
N GLN A 19 -25.98 3.18 -1.45
CA GLN A 19 -26.27 1.76 -1.66
C GLN A 19 -24.95 0.99 -1.84
N LEU A 20 -24.87 -0.18 -1.23
CA LEU A 20 -23.73 -1.08 -1.34
C LEU A 20 -24.09 -2.26 -2.25
N PRO A 21 -23.28 -2.57 -3.27
CA PRO A 21 -23.44 -3.79 -4.06
C PRO A 21 -23.27 -5.04 -3.18
N VAL A 22 -24.26 -5.94 -3.22
CA VAL A 22 -24.25 -7.19 -2.46
C VAL A 22 -23.78 -8.33 -3.35
N MET A 23 -22.86 -9.15 -2.85
CA MET A 23 -22.40 -10.34 -3.54
C MET A 23 -23.47 -11.43 -3.47
N ILE A 24 -23.75 -12.08 -4.60
CA ILE A 24 -24.72 -13.18 -4.69
C ILE A 24 -24.26 -14.34 -3.80
N LYS A 25 -25.19 -14.86 -2.99
CA LYS A 25 -24.98 -15.89 -1.95
C LYS A 25 -24.00 -15.51 -0.81
N SER A 26 -23.67 -14.22 -0.63
CA SER A 26 -23.00 -13.75 0.60
C SER A 26 -23.99 -13.63 1.77
N GLU A 27 -23.50 -13.56 3.02
CA GLU A 27 -24.32 -13.56 4.25
C GLU A 27 -25.47 -12.55 4.28
N ILE A 28 -25.31 -11.40 3.61
CA ILE A 28 -26.33 -10.33 3.55
C ILE A 28 -27.21 -10.40 2.30
N CYS A 29 -27.02 -11.41 1.45
CA CYS A 29 -27.83 -11.65 0.26
C CYS A 29 -29.18 -12.27 0.65
N ASN A 30 -30.25 -11.86 -0.02
CA ASN A 30 -31.58 -12.39 0.23
C ASN A 30 -31.70 -13.90 -0.06
N LEU A 31 -30.78 -14.48 -0.84
CA LEU A 31 -30.77 -15.91 -1.16
C LEU A 31 -30.21 -16.79 -0.02
N VAL A 32 -29.67 -16.20 1.04
CA VAL A 32 -29.13 -16.97 2.17
C VAL A 32 -30.27 -17.44 3.08
N GLY A 33 -30.28 -18.74 3.36
CA GLY A 33 -31.28 -19.37 4.24
C GLY A 33 -32.58 -19.76 3.53
N ILE A 34 -32.70 -19.49 2.23
CA ILE A 34 -33.75 -20.00 1.34
C ILE A 34 -33.38 -21.43 0.92
N ASP A 35 -34.38 -22.32 0.83
CA ASP A 35 -34.17 -23.70 0.36
C ASP A 35 -34.20 -23.83 -1.18
N ASP A 36 -33.84 -25.00 -1.68
CA ASP A 36 -33.75 -25.25 -3.13
C ASP A 36 -35.10 -25.10 -3.84
N GLU A 37 -36.23 -25.40 -3.18
CA GLU A 37 -37.57 -25.29 -3.78
C GLU A 37 -37.97 -23.82 -3.90
N GLU A 38 -37.80 -23.03 -2.84
CA GLU A 38 -38.06 -21.59 -2.84
C GLU A 38 -37.15 -20.84 -3.83
N MET A 39 -35.88 -21.25 -3.99
CA MET A 39 -34.99 -20.70 -5.02
C MET A 39 -35.56 -20.90 -6.43
N ILE A 40 -36.06 -22.10 -6.74
CA ILE A 40 -36.68 -22.42 -8.03
C ILE A 40 -37.95 -21.60 -8.25
N GLU A 41 -38.78 -21.41 -7.21
CA GLU A 41 -39.96 -20.54 -7.27
C GLU A 41 -39.61 -19.08 -7.59
N HIS A 42 -38.48 -18.60 -7.09
CA HIS A 42 -37.92 -17.29 -7.40
C HIS A 42 -37.21 -17.21 -8.76
N GLY A 43 -37.08 -18.34 -9.47
CA GLY A 43 -36.46 -18.42 -10.80
C GLY A 43 -34.93 -18.57 -10.77
N GLU A 44 -34.36 -18.93 -9.63
CA GLU A 44 -32.92 -19.17 -9.45
C GLU A 44 -32.59 -20.67 -9.61
N ASP A 45 -31.36 -20.98 -10.00
CA ASP A 45 -30.82 -22.35 -9.99
C ASP A 45 -30.08 -22.61 -8.66
N PRO A 46 -30.50 -23.60 -7.84
CA PRO A 46 -29.80 -23.96 -6.62
C PRO A 46 -28.30 -24.27 -6.82
N LEU A 47 -27.92 -24.76 -8.02
CA LEU A 47 -26.54 -25.11 -8.37
C LEU A 47 -25.66 -23.90 -8.73
N ASP A 48 -26.21 -22.68 -8.82
CA ASP A 48 -25.40 -21.48 -9.07
C ASP A 48 -24.41 -21.27 -7.90
N PRO A 49 -23.10 -21.10 -8.17
CA PRO A 49 -22.10 -20.99 -7.11
C PRO A 49 -22.14 -19.67 -6.33
N GLY A 50 -22.77 -18.61 -6.87
CA GLY A 50 -22.68 -17.25 -6.34
C GLY A 50 -21.28 -16.66 -6.47
N GLY A 51 -20.95 -15.68 -5.62
CA GLY A 51 -19.61 -15.07 -5.60
C GLY A 51 -19.36 -13.96 -6.63
N TYR A 52 -20.42 -13.44 -7.25
CA TYR A 52 -20.38 -12.33 -8.21
C TYR A 52 -21.39 -11.24 -7.82
N PHE A 53 -21.41 -10.14 -8.58
CA PHE A 53 -22.32 -9.00 -8.39
C PHE A 53 -23.18 -8.79 -9.62
N ILE A 54 -24.40 -8.30 -9.44
CA ILE A 54 -25.24 -7.84 -10.56
C ILE A 54 -25.20 -6.32 -10.58
N VAL A 55 -24.61 -5.75 -11.64
CA VAL A 55 -24.48 -4.30 -11.81
C VAL A 55 -25.05 -3.90 -13.16
N ASN A 56 -26.05 -3.02 -13.14
CA ASN A 56 -26.79 -2.56 -14.33
C ASN A 56 -27.30 -3.72 -15.21
N GLY A 57 -27.77 -4.79 -14.57
CA GLY A 57 -28.27 -6.00 -15.26
C GLY A 57 -27.19 -6.92 -15.82
N THR A 58 -25.90 -6.65 -15.58
CA THR A 58 -24.79 -7.52 -16.00
C THR A 58 -24.13 -8.18 -14.79
N GLU A 59 -23.82 -9.47 -14.92
CA GLU A 59 -23.10 -10.23 -13.90
C GLU A 59 -21.60 -9.93 -13.97
N ARG A 60 -21.03 -9.49 -12.86
CA ARG A 60 -19.66 -9.02 -12.73
C ARG A 60 -18.93 -9.77 -11.63
N VAL A 61 -17.80 -10.35 -11.98
CA VAL A 61 -16.89 -10.99 -11.03
C VAL A 61 -15.72 -10.06 -10.74
N VAL A 62 -15.37 -9.94 -9.46
CA VAL A 62 -14.17 -9.22 -9.02
C VAL A 62 -13.03 -10.22 -8.93
N MET A 63 -12.02 -10.03 -9.77
CA MET A 63 -10.90 -10.95 -9.89
C MET A 63 -9.96 -10.87 -8.70
N THR A 64 -9.49 -12.02 -8.24
CA THR A 64 -8.41 -12.06 -7.24
C THR A 64 -7.11 -11.55 -7.85
N LEU A 65 -6.44 -10.62 -7.18
CA LEU A 65 -5.17 -10.06 -7.64
C LEU A 65 -4.01 -10.62 -6.82
N GLU A 66 -2.95 -11.03 -7.50
CA GLU A 66 -1.67 -11.41 -6.89
C GLU A 66 -0.79 -10.16 -6.76
N ASP A 67 -0.45 -9.75 -5.54
CA ASP A 67 0.44 -8.62 -5.26
C ASP A 67 1.69 -9.10 -4.50
N LEU A 68 2.74 -8.29 -4.49
CA LEU A 68 3.87 -8.53 -3.60
C LEU A 68 3.42 -8.32 -2.15
N ALA A 69 3.96 -9.12 -1.24
CA ALA A 69 3.67 -9.04 0.17
C ALA A 69 4.03 -7.63 0.69
N PRO A 70 3.05 -6.86 1.22
CA PRO A 70 3.33 -5.56 1.80
C PRO A 70 4.08 -5.71 3.12
N ASN A 71 4.71 -4.62 3.57
CA ASN A 71 5.37 -4.50 4.88
C ASN A 71 6.51 -5.51 5.11
N LYS A 72 7.05 -6.09 4.03
CA LYS A 72 8.18 -7.01 4.06
C LYS A 72 9.39 -6.41 3.33
N ILE A 73 10.57 -6.57 3.92
CA ILE A 73 11.86 -6.17 3.32
C ILE A 73 12.21 -7.19 2.22
N LEU A 74 12.44 -6.67 1.02
CA LEU A 74 12.95 -7.42 -0.13
C LEU A 74 14.30 -6.84 -0.52
N ALA A 75 15.35 -7.64 -0.36
CA ALA A 75 16.72 -7.34 -0.70
C ALA A 75 16.99 -7.80 -2.14
N GLU A 76 17.53 -6.94 -2.98
CA GLU A 76 17.82 -7.21 -4.38
C GLU A 76 19.13 -6.55 -4.80
N ILE A 77 19.69 -7.05 -5.89
CA ILE A 77 20.82 -6.41 -6.57
C ILE A 77 20.25 -5.62 -7.73
N GLY A 78 20.34 -4.30 -7.64
CA GLY A 78 19.96 -3.39 -8.72
C GLY A 78 21.16 -3.07 -9.61
N GLU A 79 20.88 -2.39 -10.71
CA GLU A 79 21.89 -1.79 -11.57
C GLU A 79 21.63 -0.28 -11.69
N ARG A 80 22.69 0.52 -11.61
CA ARG A 80 22.60 1.98 -11.76
C ARG A 80 23.82 2.50 -12.50
N TYR A 81 23.57 3.18 -13.62
CA TYR A 81 24.63 3.72 -14.49
C TYR A 81 25.69 2.66 -14.88
N GLY A 82 25.31 1.38 -14.95
CA GLY A 82 26.20 0.25 -15.24
C GLY A 82 26.87 -0.39 -14.02
N ASP A 83 26.67 0.12 -12.80
CA ASP A 83 27.21 -0.49 -11.58
C ASP A 83 26.14 -1.26 -10.83
N ARG A 84 26.55 -2.40 -10.27
CA ARG A 84 25.73 -3.19 -9.34
C ARG A 84 25.60 -2.45 -8.01
N ILE A 85 24.38 -2.35 -7.50
CA ILE A 85 24.05 -1.72 -6.22
C ILE A 85 23.21 -2.66 -5.36
N GLU A 86 23.45 -2.69 -4.06
CA GLU A 86 22.62 -3.43 -3.12
C GLU A 86 21.43 -2.58 -2.70
N VAL A 87 20.22 -3.15 -2.80
CA VAL A 87 18.98 -2.41 -2.57
C VAL A 87 18.05 -3.21 -1.66
N ALA A 88 17.50 -2.57 -0.64
CA ALA A 88 16.42 -3.09 0.18
C ALA A 88 15.16 -2.26 -0.07
N LYS A 89 14.08 -2.92 -0.48
CA LYS A 89 12.79 -2.28 -0.82
C LYS A 89 11.68 -2.79 0.08
N VAL A 90 10.78 -1.89 0.47
CA VAL A 90 9.57 -2.21 1.22
C VAL A 90 8.40 -1.45 0.64
N PHE A 91 7.33 -2.17 0.30
CA PHE A 91 6.02 -1.58 0.06
C PHE A 91 5.27 -1.46 1.38
N SER A 92 5.40 -0.30 2.03
CA SER A 92 4.73 -0.01 3.30
C SER A 92 3.27 0.34 3.05
N GLN A 93 2.35 -0.49 3.52
CA GLN A 93 0.91 -0.31 3.36
C GLN A 93 0.20 -0.16 4.72
N ARG A 94 -0.63 0.88 4.86
CA ARG A 94 -1.53 1.09 6.00
C ARG A 94 -2.82 1.76 5.54
N ARG A 95 -3.98 1.20 5.94
CA ARG A 95 -5.32 1.79 5.73
C ARG A 95 -5.52 2.31 4.30
N GLY A 96 -5.18 1.51 3.29
CA GLY A 96 -5.33 1.83 1.86
C GLY A 96 -4.21 2.71 1.25
N TYR A 97 -3.37 3.36 2.07
CA TYR A 97 -2.19 4.07 1.56
C TYR A 97 -1.00 3.10 1.40
N ARG A 98 -0.26 3.22 0.29
CA ARG A 98 0.93 2.41 -0.03
C ARG A 98 2.08 3.33 -0.41
N ALA A 99 3.21 3.19 0.28
CA ALA A 99 4.44 3.92 0.02
C ALA A 99 5.59 2.94 -0.29
N LEU A 100 6.34 3.20 -1.35
CA LEU A 100 7.58 2.50 -1.64
C LEU A 100 8.72 3.20 -0.90
N VAL A 101 9.34 2.49 0.03
CA VAL A 101 10.55 2.94 0.73
C VAL A 101 11.72 2.09 0.24
N VAL A 102 12.80 2.76 -0.16
CA VAL A 102 14.01 2.13 -0.69
C VAL A 102 15.19 2.60 0.12
N VAL A 103 15.99 1.66 0.62
CA VAL A 103 17.34 1.89 1.13
C VAL A 103 18.29 1.26 0.14
N GLU A 104 19.33 1.96 -0.27
CA GLU A 104 20.33 1.38 -1.17
C GLU A 104 21.73 1.84 -0.83
N ARG A 105 22.69 0.98 -1.17
CA ARG A 105 24.11 1.27 -1.06
C ARG A 105 24.62 1.71 -2.43
N GLY A 106 24.94 2.99 -2.55
CA GLY A 106 25.42 3.59 -3.78
C GLY A 106 26.89 3.31 -4.06
N ARG A 107 27.41 3.88 -5.17
CA ARG A 107 28.81 3.72 -5.65
C ARG A 107 29.88 4.11 -4.62
N LYS A 108 29.55 5.02 -3.69
CA LYS A 108 30.46 5.46 -2.63
C LYS A 108 30.41 4.58 -1.38
N ALA A 109 29.76 3.41 -1.44
CA ALA A 109 29.43 2.57 -0.28
C ALA A 109 28.55 3.27 0.79
N LEU A 110 27.99 4.44 0.45
CA LEU A 110 27.10 5.20 1.30
C LEU A 110 25.65 4.77 1.10
N LEU A 111 24.91 4.75 2.22
CA LEU A 111 23.50 4.44 2.25
C LEU A 111 22.65 5.67 1.95
N GLU A 112 21.72 5.47 1.04
CA GLU A 112 20.74 6.47 0.63
C GLU A 112 19.32 5.92 0.80
N VAL A 113 18.39 6.79 1.18
CA VAL A 113 16.97 6.45 1.36
C VAL A 113 16.10 7.28 0.44
N SER A 114 15.12 6.63 -0.19
CA SER A 114 14.10 7.28 -1.01
C SER A 114 12.70 6.82 -0.60
N PHE A 115 11.77 7.76 -0.51
CA PHE A 115 10.36 7.52 -0.21
C PHE A 115 9.49 8.67 -0.76
N PRO A 116 8.16 8.50 -0.85
CA PRO A 116 7.29 9.51 -1.45
C PRO A 116 7.34 10.88 -0.74
N SER A 117 6.96 11.93 -1.47
CA SER A 117 6.94 13.33 -1.00
C SER A 117 8.30 13.97 -0.72
N ILE A 118 9.40 13.27 -1.05
CA ILE A 118 10.76 13.82 -1.04
C ILE A 118 11.37 13.67 -2.42
N SER A 119 11.99 14.74 -2.92
CA SER A 119 12.72 14.71 -4.18
C SER A 119 14.09 14.04 -3.99
N GLY A 120 14.39 13.08 -4.85
CA GLY A 120 15.66 12.37 -4.86
C GLY A 120 15.85 11.45 -3.64
N ARG A 121 17.05 11.50 -3.07
CA ARG A 121 17.53 10.57 -2.03
C ARG A 121 18.15 11.30 -0.89
N ILE A 122 17.88 10.85 0.33
CA ILE A 122 18.45 11.41 1.56
C ILE A 122 19.55 10.48 2.07
N ASN A 123 20.61 11.05 2.62
CA ASN A 123 21.63 10.29 3.33
C ASN A 123 20.99 9.55 4.52
N PHE A 124 21.34 8.28 4.69
CA PHE A 124 20.73 7.41 5.70
C PHE A 124 20.91 7.92 7.14
N ILE A 125 22.10 8.44 7.48
CA ILE A 125 22.39 9.00 8.81
C ILE A 125 21.54 10.24 9.07
N THR A 126 21.39 11.12 8.07
CA THR A 126 20.49 12.28 8.17
C THR A 126 19.07 11.86 8.51
N LEU A 127 18.57 10.77 7.91
CA LEU A 127 17.22 10.30 8.20
C LEU A 127 17.10 9.68 9.61
N LEU A 128 18.08 8.89 10.06
CA LEU A 128 18.08 8.33 11.41
C LEU A 128 18.15 9.40 12.50
N ARG A 129 18.98 10.44 12.29
CA ARG A 129 19.03 11.63 13.15
C ARG A 129 17.68 12.32 13.22
N ALA A 130 17.03 12.57 12.08
CA ALA A 130 15.70 13.19 12.04
C ALA A 130 14.59 12.34 12.70
N LEU A 131 14.77 11.03 12.79
CA LEU A 131 13.87 10.12 13.53
C LEU A 131 14.12 10.12 15.05
N GLY A 132 15.16 10.83 15.50
CA GLY A 132 15.46 11.07 16.91
C GLY A 132 16.61 10.23 17.48
N ILE A 133 17.39 9.53 16.66
CA ILE A 133 18.56 8.78 17.14
C ILE A 133 19.75 9.74 17.34
N GLU A 134 20.00 10.15 18.59
CA GLU A 134 20.93 11.25 18.93
C GLU A 134 22.41 10.89 18.94
N THR A 135 22.80 9.68 19.37
CA THR A 135 24.22 9.31 19.53
C THR A 135 24.72 8.49 18.36
N ASP A 136 26.00 8.62 17.99
CA ASP A 136 26.62 7.79 16.94
C ASP A 136 26.57 6.31 17.29
N GLU A 137 26.77 6.00 18.57
CA GLU A 137 26.70 4.63 19.08
C GLU A 137 25.31 4.02 18.84
N ASP A 138 24.24 4.78 19.10
CA ASP A 138 22.87 4.32 18.85
C ASP A 138 22.59 4.21 17.36
N VAL A 139 23.09 5.12 16.52
CA VAL A 139 22.94 5.02 15.05
C VAL A 139 23.54 3.71 14.52
N VAL A 140 24.75 3.37 14.95
CA VAL A 140 25.43 2.12 14.54
C VAL A 140 24.67 0.90 15.07
N LYS A 141 24.34 0.88 16.37
CA LYS A 141 23.64 -0.25 17.00
C LYS A 141 22.21 -0.45 16.49
N THR A 142 21.57 0.60 15.98
CA THR A 142 20.24 0.53 15.35
C THR A 142 20.27 -0.33 14.10
N VAL A 143 21.40 -0.33 13.37
CA VAL A 143 21.59 -1.14 12.16
C VAL A 143 22.01 -2.55 12.51
N SER A 144 23.15 -2.72 13.19
CA SER A 144 23.64 -4.04 13.57
C SER A 144 24.68 -3.97 14.69
N THR A 145 24.90 -5.09 15.35
CA THR A 145 25.98 -5.29 16.33
C THR A 145 27.13 -6.14 15.76
N ASP A 146 27.06 -6.50 14.47
CA ASP A 146 28.12 -7.23 13.79
C ASP A 146 29.33 -6.31 13.48
N PRO A 147 30.55 -6.65 13.93
CA PRO A 147 31.74 -5.83 13.71
C PRO A 147 32.06 -5.49 12.24
N GLU A 148 31.70 -6.34 11.28
CA GLU A 148 31.92 -6.05 9.85
C GLU A 148 30.92 -5.02 9.32
N ILE A 149 29.66 -5.12 9.74
CA ILE A 149 28.61 -4.17 9.37
C ILE A 149 28.85 -2.82 10.04
N MET A 150 29.32 -2.82 11.29
CA MET A 150 29.66 -1.59 12.02
C MET A 150 30.75 -0.78 11.31
N LYS A 151 31.72 -1.42 10.63
CA LYS A 151 32.74 -0.71 9.83
C LYS A 151 32.14 0.12 8.71
N PHE A 152 31.21 -0.46 7.94
CA PHE A 152 30.51 0.30 6.91
C PHE A 152 29.68 1.45 7.50
N MET A 153 29.11 1.25 8.68
CA MET A 153 28.37 2.31 9.36
C MET A 153 29.27 3.44 9.84
N PHE A 154 30.50 3.17 10.29
CA PHE A 154 31.47 4.21 10.61
C PHE A 154 31.85 5.04 9.38
N GLU A 155 32.06 4.42 8.22
CA GLU A 155 32.28 5.14 6.95
C GLU A 155 31.09 6.06 6.60
N ASN A 156 29.85 5.60 6.86
CA ASN A 156 28.65 6.40 6.63
C ASN A 156 28.52 7.58 7.61
N LEU A 157 28.98 7.41 8.86
CA LEU A 157 29.00 8.46 9.87
C LEU A 157 30.05 9.54 9.55
N GLU A 158 31.25 9.14 9.12
CA GLU A 158 32.33 10.10 8.76
C GLU A 158 31.93 11.01 7.59
N GLU A 159 31.14 10.50 6.65
CA GLU A 159 30.61 11.26 5.51
C GLU A 159 29.28 11.98 5.81
N SER A 160 28.76 11.88 7.05
CA SER A 160 27.56 12.60 7.45
C SER A 160 27.83 14.11 7.55
N GLU A 161 26.95 14.89 6.94
CA GLU A 161 27.00 16.36 7.00
C GLU A 161 26.09 16.93 8.12
N VAL A 162 25.55 16.09 9.00
CA VAL A 162 24.67 16.51 10.11
C VAL A 162 25.07 15.80 11.39
N ASP A 163 25.13 16.56 12.49
CA ASP A 163 25.49 16.04 13.81
C ASP A 163 24.27 15.98 14.73
N THR A 164 23.33 16.91 14.58
CA THR A 164 22.16 17.07 15.48
C THR A 164 20.84 16.67 14.82
N VAL A 165 19.81 16.44 15.65
CA VAL A 165 18.45 16.14 15.18
C VAL A 165 17.85 17.35 14.46
N GLU A 166 18.09 18.54 15.00
CA GLU A 166 17.58 19.80 14.48
C GLU A 166 18.12 20.08 13.07
N GLU A 167 19.44 19.97 12.88
CA GLU A 167 20.08 20.13 11.56
C GLU A 167 19.57 19.12 10.54
N ALA A 168 19.34 17.87 10.97
CA ALA A 168 18.81 16.83 10.10
C ALA A 168 17.38 17.15 9.62
N VAL A 169 16.51 17.63 10.52
CA VAL A 169 15.13 18.02 10.17
C VAL A 169 15.13 19.25 9.27
N GLU A 170 15.96 20.26 9.54
CA GLU A 170 16.09 21.44 8.68
C GLU A 170 16.52 21.06 7.27
N LYS A 171 17.51 20.17 7.15
CA LYS A 171 18.02 19.71 5.85
C LYS A 171 16.96 18.94 5.04
N ILE A 172 16.15 18.12 5.71
CA ILE A 172 14.99 17.48 5.07
C ILE A 172 13.95 18.53 4.68
N GLY A 173 13.68 19.51 5.55
CA GLY A 173 12.74 20.60 5.32
C GLY A 173 13.07 21.44 4.09
N MET A 174 14.34 21.78 3.88
CA MET A 174 14.81 22.51 2.69
C MET A 174 14.52 21.74 1.40
N ARG A 175 14.55 20.40 1.42
CA ARG A 175 14.26 19.56 0.25
C ARG A 175 12.77 19.43 -0.02
N VAL A 176 11.96 19.36 1.03
CA VAL A 176 10.51 19.15 0.90
C VAL A 176 9.77 20.45 0.56
N ALA A 177 10.18 21.58 1.14
CA ALA A 177 9.52 22.88 0.98
C ALA A 177 10.52 23.99 0.67
N SER A 178 11.27 23.81 -0.42
CA SER A 178 12.25 24.81 -0.88
C SER A 178 11.59 26.17 -1.12
N GLY A 179 12.23 27.25 -0.64
CA GLY A 179 11.75 28.62 -0.78
C GLY A 179 10.69 29.10 0.23
N GLN A 180 10.27 28.24 1.16
CA GLN A 180 9.37 28.61 2.26
C GLN A 180 10.14 29.06 3.51
N ALA A 181 9.44 29.67 4.48
CA ALA A 181 10.01 30.03 5.77
C ALA A 181 10.52 28.79 6.53
N SER A 182 11.62 28.94 7.28
CA SER A 182 12.27 27.83 8.01
C SER A 182 11.29 27.07 8.93
N GLU A 183 10.44 27.79 9.65
CA GLU A 183 9.42 27.17 10.52
C GLU A 183 8.46 26.26 9.74
N TYR A 184 8.04 26.68 8.55
CA TYR A 184 7.19 25.87 7.69
C TYR A 184 7.94 24.66 7.11
N GLN A 185 9.23 24.81 6.79
CA GLN A 185 10.09 23.71 6.33
C GLN A 185 10.21 22.62 7.39
N VAL A 186 10.47 23.00 8.64
CA VAL A 186 10.56 22.07 9.78
C VAL A 186 9.22 21.38 10.03
N LYS A 187 8.11 22.13 10.06
CA LYS A 187 6.75 21.56 10.21
C LYS A 187 6.44 20.56 9.09
N ARG A 188 6.76 20.91 7.84
CA ARG A 188 6.50 20.06 6.68
C ARG A 188 7.40 18.82 6.65
N ALA A 189 8.66 18.93 7.05
CA ALA A 189 9.58 17.79 7.17
C ALA A 189 9.03 16.74 8.15
N ASN A 190 8.65 17.19 9.36
CA ASN A 190 8.06 16.33 10.38
C ASN A 190 6.79 15.64 9.85
N TYR A 191 5.87 16.40 9.24
CA TYR A 191 4.66 15.85 8.62
C TYR A 191 4.97 14.76 7.58
N VAL A 192 5.99 14.97 6.74
CA VAL A 192 6.37 14.01 5.70
C VAL A 192 6.98 12.74 6.31
N ILE A 193 7.88 12.88 7.29
CA ILE A 193 8.47 11.74 8.02
C ILE A 193 7.38 10.91 8.73
N ASP A 194 6.41 11.58 9.34
CA ASP A 194 5.37 10.89 10.12
C ASP A 194 4.36 10.18 9.21
N ARG A 195 3.90 10.82 8.13
CA ARG A 195 2.79 10.30 7.31
C ARG A 195 3.23 9.48 6.10
N TYR A 196 4.40 9.72 5.53
CA TYR A 196 4.84 9.11 4.26
C TYR A 196 5.94 8.06 4.43
N LEU A 197 6.82 8.19 5.43
CA LEU A 197 7.84 7.18 5.72
C LEU A 197 7.25 6.03 6.55
N LEU A 198 7.34 4.81 6.00
CA LEU A 198 6.95 3.55 6.65
C LEU A 198 5.62 3.63 7.44
N PRO A 199 4.52 4.14 6.85
CA PRO A 199 3.26 4.37 7.55
C PRO A 199 2.70 3.12 8.27
N HIS A 200 3.03 1.90 7.83
CA HIS A 200 2.60 0.65 8.46
C HIS A 200 3.05 0.48 9.91
N LEU A 201 4.15 1.14 10.31
CA LEU A 201 4.63 1.12 11.69
C LEU A 201 3.93 2.14 12.56
N GLY A 202 3.36 3.19 11.97
CA GLY A 202 2.89 4.32 12.74
C GLY A 202 2.92 5.65 11.99
N ASN A 203 2.11 6.60 12.49
CA ASN A 203 1.97 7.94 11.91
C ASN A 203 2.14 9.05 12.95
N GLU A 204 2.44 8.68 14.19
CA GLU A 204 2.63 9.61 15.29
C GLU A 204 4.13 9.74 15.61
N PRO A 205 4.55 10.83 16.28
CA PRO A 205 5.96 11.05 16.60
C PRO A 205 6.58 9.94 17.45
N GLU A 206 5.80 9.27 18.31
CA GLU A 206 6.30 8.16 19.14
C GLU A 206 6.71 6.94 18.30
N ASP A 207 6.13 6.79 17.11
CA ASP A 207 6.40 5.67 16.21
C ASP A 207 7.74 5.81 15.46
N ARG A 208 8.38 6.99 15.50
CA ARG A 208 9.62 7.29 14.75
C ARG A 208 10.76 6.35 15.10
N VAL A 209 10.87 5.94 16.37
CA VAL A 209 11.90 5.00 16.83
C VAL A 209 11.71 3.63 16.18
N ALA A 210 10.47 3.13 16.10
CA ALA A 210 10.19 1.88 15.40
C ALA A 210 10.55 1.96 13.91
N LYS A 211 10.29 3.11 13.26
CA LYS A 211 10.71 3.37 11.87
C LYS A 211 12.23 3.37 11.73
N ALA A 212 12.97 3.96 12.67
CA ALA A 212 14.43 3.99 12.66
C ALA A 212 15.03 2.57 12.72
N HIS A 213 14.55 1.72 13.63
CA HIS A 213 15.00 0.33 13.70
C HIS A 213 14.63 -0.49 12.47
N PHE A 214 13.45 -0.26 11.89
CA PHE A 214 13.06 -0.95 10.66
C PHE A 214 13.93 -0.52 9.46
N LEU A 215 14.26 0.78 9.33
CA LEU A 215 15.25 1.26 8.38
C LEU A 215 16.64 0.67 8.66
N GLY A 216 17.01 0.50 9.93
CA GLY A 216 18.21 -0.20 10.34
C GLY A 216 18.28 -1.63 9.79
N ARG A 217 17.18 -2.39 9.89
CA ARG A 217 17.07 -3.74 9.29
C ARG A 217 17.14 -3.73 7.76
N MET A 218 16.60 -2.70 7.11
CA MET A 218 16.74 -2.52 5.66
C MET A 218 18.21 -2.28 5.27
N ALA A 219 18.91 -1.40 6.00
CA ALA A 219 20.34 -1.14 5.81
C ALA A 219 21.20 -2.37 6.09
N GLU A 220 20.92 -3.12 7.16
CA GLU A 220 21.57 -4.38 7.47
C GLU A 220 21.44 -5.38 6.31
N SER A 221 20.24 -5.50 5.72
CA SER A 221 20.00 -6.36 4.55
C SER A 221 20.84 -5.94 3.33
N CYS A 222 21.07 -4.64 3.11
CA CYS A 222 21.98 -4.16 2.06
C CYS A 222 23.43 -4.55 2.33
N PHE A 223 23.89 -4.45 3.58
CA PHE A 223 25.26 -4.83 3.93
C PHE A 223 25.47 -6.34 3.91
N GLU A 224 24.49 -7.14 4.32
CA GLU A 224 24.52 -8.60 4.19
C GLU A 224 24.64 -9.04 2.72
N LEU A 225 23.95 -8.37 1.81
CA LEU A 225 24.12 -8.57 0.36
C LEU A 225 25.53 -8.20 -0.09
N ALA A 226 26.07 -7.06 0.35
CA ALA A 226 27.40 -6.60 -0.02
C ALA A 226 28.53 -7.52 0.51
N LEU A 227 28.28 -8.21 1.62
CA LEU A 227 29.19 -9.18 2.25
C LEU A 227 28.98 -10.62 1.74
N ASP A 228 28.09 -10.84 0.75
CA ASP A 228 27.70 -12.16 0.25
C ASP A 228 27.19 -13.13 1.36
N ARG A 229 26.68 -12.58 2.47
CA ARG A 229 26.08 -13.36 3.58
C ARG A 229 24.61 -13.66 3.34
N ARG A 230 23.99 -12.96 2.40
CA ARG A 230 22.61 -13.10 1.96
C ARG A 230 22.55 -13.14 0.44
N SER A 231 21.61 -13.92 -0.10
CA SER A 231 21.24 -13.86 -1.52
C SER A 231 20.08 -12.90 -1.76
N ALA A 232 19.96 -12.38 -2.99
CA ALA A 232 18.79 -11.61 -3.38
C ALA A 232 17.49 -12.40 -3.11
N ASP A 233 16.46 -11.71 -2.62
CA ASP A 233 15.16 -12.32 -2.36
C ASP A 233 14.43 -12.61 -3.66
N ASP A 234 13.94 -13.83 -3.77
CA ASP A 234 13.07 -14.25 -4.86
C ASP A 234 11.66 -13.65 -4.68
N LYS A 235 11.31 -12.69 -5.54
CA LYS A 235 10.02 -11.97 -5.50
C LYS A 235 8.85 -12.83 -5.96
N ASP A 236 9.11 -13.92 -6.69
CA ASP A 236 8.10 -14.81 -7.25
C ASP A 236 7.82 -16.03 -6.36
N HIS A 237 8.69 -16.26 -5.37
CA HIS A 237 8.40 -17.16 -4.25
C HIS A 237 7.10 -16.75 -3.52
N TYR A 238 6.14 -17.67 -3.40
CA TYR A 238 4.80 -17.38 -2.86
C TYR A 238 4.77 -16.92 -1.38
N SER A 239 5.83 -17.14 -0.61
CA SER A 239 5.99 -16.51 0.72
C SER A 239 6.05 -14.98 0.66
N ASN A 240 6.48 -14.44 -0.49
CA ASN A 240 6.61 -13.02 -0.82
C ASN A 240 5.46 -12.49 -1.67
N LYS A 241 4.45 -13.31 -1.98
CA LYS A 241 3.20 -12.90 -2.64
C LYS A 241 2.05 -12.88 -1.65
N ARG A 242 1.06 -12.04 -1.90
CA ARG A 242 -0.23 -12.01 -1.21
C ARG A 242 -1.35 -11.87 -2.23
N LEU A 243 -2.49 -12.47 -1.92
CA LEU A 243 -3.67 -12.42 -2.77
C LEU A 243 -4.61 -11.36 -2.19
N LYS A 244 -4.98 -10.37 -3.00
CA LYS A 244 -6.07 -9.44 -2.70
C LYS A 244 -7.36 -10.03 -3.23
N LEU A 245 -8.24 -10.40 -2.31
CA LEU A 245 -9.54 -10.98 -2.62
C LEU A 245 -10.58 -9.88 -2.84
N THR A 246 -11.79 -10.28 -3.20
CA THR A 246 -12.90 -9.35 -3.42
C THR A 246 -13.17 -8.46 -2.20
N GLY A 247 -13.09 -9.01 -0.98
CA GLY A 247 -13.25 -8.26 0.26
C GLY A 247 -12.25 -7.12 0.41
N ASP A 248 -10.95 -7.43 0.25
CA ASP A 248 -9.86 -6.43 0.34
C ASP A 248 -10.03 -5.32 -0.70
N LEU A 249 -10.40 -5.70 -1.92
CA LEU A 249 -10.57 -4.76 -3.03
C LEU A 249 -11.77 -3.84 -2.79
N LEU A 250 -12.89 -4.38 -2.29
CA LEU A 250 -14.07 -3.61 -1.94
C LEU A 250 -13.83 -2.71 -0.73
N GLU A 251 -13.02 -3.13 0.25
CA GLU A 251 -12.62 -2.28 1.36
C GLU A 251 -11.80 -1.07 0.87
N ASP A 252 -10.80 -1.31 0.02
CA ASP A 252 -10.00 -0.24 -0.60
C ASP A 252 -10.90 0.74 -1.38
N LEU A 253 -11.86 0.21 -2.14
CA LEU A 253 -12.82 1.01 -2.91
C LEU A 253 -13.77 1.81 -2.01
N PHE A 254 -14.36 1.17 -1.01
CA PHE A 254 -15.28 1.79 -0.06
C PHE A 254 -14.59 2.91 0.71
N ARG A 255 -13.34 2.70 1.16
CA ARG A 255 -12.55 3.71 1.86
C ARG A 255 -12.41 4.99 1.04
N VAL A 256 -12.05 4.88 -0.24
CA VAL A 256 -11.91 6.05 -1.13
C VAL A 256 -13.27 6.71 -1.38
N ALA A 257 -14.32 5.93 -1.64
CA ALA A 257 -15.65 6.45 -1.90
C ALA A 257 -16.24 7.16 -0.67
N PHE A 258 -16.08 6.56 0.51
CA PHE A 258 -16.55 7.10 1.79
C PHE A 258 -15.77 8.35 2.21
N ASN A 259 -14.44 8.37 2.08
CA ASN A 259 -13.66 9.58 2.33
C ASN A 259 -14.06 10.74 1.43
N ARG A 260 -14.52 10.45 0.19
CA ARG A 260 -15.05 11.49 -0.69
C ARG A 260 -16.42 11.98 -0.23
N LEU A 261 -17.30 11.09 0.23
CA LEU A 261 -18.57 11.47 0.85
C LEU A 261 -18.34 12.36 2.08
N THR A 262 -17.42 12.00 2.96
CA THR A 262 -17.08 12.80 4.16
C THR A 262 -16.62 14.20 3.78
N ARG A 263 -15.79 14.36 2.75
CA ARG A 263 -15.37 15.68 2.25
C ARG A 263 -16.52 16.48 1.64
N ASP A 264 -17.42 15.80 0.92
CA ASP A 264 -18.61 16.47 0.38
C ASP A 264 -19.53 16.98 1.50
N VAL A 265 -19.72 16.17 2.56
CA VAL A 265 -20.48 16.54 3.76
C VAL A 265 -19.83 17.72 4.46
N LYS A 266 -18.50 17.72 4.67
CA LYS A 266 -17.74 18.85 5.22
C LYS A 266 -18.00 20.13 4.42
N TYR A 267 -17.84 20.06 3.10
CA TYR A 267 -18.08 21.19 2.20
C TYR A 267 -19.54 21.69 2.26
N GLN A 268 -20.54 20.81 2.34
CA GLN A 268 -21.94 21.22 2.49
C GLN A 268 -22.19 21.89 3.84
N LEU A 269 -21.60 21.38 4.93
CA LEU A 269 -21.72 21.97 6.26
C LEU A 269 -21.14 23.38 6.30
N GLU A 270 -19.93 23.58 5.78
CA GLU A 270 -19.28 24.90 5.70
C GLU A 270 -20.15 25.91 4.92
N ARG A 271 -20.71 25.50 3.78
CA ARG A 271 -21.60 26.35 2.97
C ARG A 271 -22.94 26.63 3.62
N ALA A 272 -23.52 25.65 4.31
CA ALA A 272 -24.78 25.83 5.02
C ALA A 272 -24.62 26.80 6.19
N ASN A 273 -23.50 26.71 6.91
CA ASN A 273 -23.14 27.63 7.98
C ASN A 273 -22.94 29.06 7.45
N MET A 274 -22.19 29.25 6.36
CA MET A 274 -22.03 30.57 5.71
C MET A 274 -23.35 31.23 5.29
N ARG A 275 -24.40 30.42 5.02
CA ARG A 275 -25.72 30.89 4.58
C ARG A 275 -26.76 30.97 5.70
N ASN A 276 -26.38 30.71 6.95
CA ASN A 276 -27.29 30.61 8.10
C ASN A 276 -28.52 29.73 7.82
N ARG A 277 -28.35 28.64 7.06
CA ARG A 277 -29.44 27.69 6.82
C ARG A 277 -29.56 26.74 8.01
N GLU A 278 -30.79 26.35 8.32
CA GLU A 278 -31.04 25.23 9.24
C GLU A 278 -30.43 23.95 8.66
N LEU A 279 -29.67 23.24 9.50
CA LEU A 279 -28.96 22.03 9.12
C LEU A 279 -29.92 20.84 9.19
N ASN A 280 -30.26 20.27 8.04
CA ASN A 280 -30.97 18.99 7.98
C ASN A 280 -30.04 17.90 7.46
N VAL A 281 -29.76 16.90 8.31
CA VAL A 281 -28.85 15.78 8.03
C VAL A 281 -29.17 15.09 6.69
N SER A 282 -30.45 14.87 6.39
CA SER A 282 -30.86 14.19 5.14
C SER A 282 -30.55 14.99 3.88
N THR A 283 -30.49 16.33 3.98
CA THR A 283 -30.15 17.21 2.85
C THR A 283 -28.65 17.43 2.69
N LEU A 284 -27.88 17.19 3.74
CA LEU A 284 -26.42 17.36 3.75
C LEU A 284 -25.70 16.16 3.14
N VAL A 285 -26.25 14.95 3.34
CA VAL A 285 -25.67 13.70 2.84
C VAL A 285 -26.23 13.38 1.46
N ARG A 286 -25.41 13.51 0.43
CA ARG A 286 -25.78 13.12 -0.94
C ARG A 286 -25.45 11.65 -1.17
N ALA A 287 -26.44 10.78 -0.97
CA ALA A 287 -26.30 9.33 -1.05
C ALA A 287 -25.73 8.84 -2.40
N ASP A 288 -26.06 9.53 -3.50
CA ASP A 288 -25.63 9.15 -4.86
C ASP A 288 -24.11 9.21 -5.02
N VAL A 289 -23.43 10.10 -4.29
CA VAL A 289 -21.96 10.25 -4.35
C VAL A 289 -21.26 8.95 -3.96
N LEU A 290 -21.77 8.25 -2.94
CA LEU A 290 -21.23 6.97 -2.52
C LEU A 290 -21.62 5.85 -3.50
N THR A 291 -22.91 5.76 -3.83
CA THR A 291 -23.45 4.71 -4.71
C THR A 291 -22.75 4.68 -6.07
N ASP A 292 -22.67 5.83 -6.75
CA ASP A 292 -22.05 5.92 -8.09
C ASP A 292 -20.57 5.56 -8.05
N ARG A 293 -19.88 5.93 -6.97
CA ARG A 293 -18.46 5.65 -6.78
C ARG A 293 -18.17 4.18 -6.49
N LEU A 294 -19.12 3.43 -5.96
CA LEU A 294 -19.02 1.99 -5.79
C LEU A 294 -19.42 1.23 -7.07
N GLN A 295 -20.51 1.64 -7.71
CA GLN A 295 -21.05 0.95 -8.90
C GLN A 295 -20.18 1.15 -10.15
N HIS A 296 -19.65 2.34 -10.38
CA HIS A 296 -18.89 2.63 -11.60
C HIS A 296 -17.61 1.76 -11.74
N PRO A 297 -16.76 1.59 -10.71
CA PRO A 297 -15.62 0.67 -10.76
C PRO A 297 -16.00 -0.79 -11.00
N LEU A 298 -17.10 -1.26 -10.41
CA LEU A 298 -17.61 -2.61 -10.65
C LEU A 298 -18.13 -2.78 -12.09
N ALA A 299 -18.77 -1.76 -12.66
CA ALA A 299 -19.28 -1.78 -14.03
C ALA A 299 -18.18 -1.63 -15.10
N THR A 300 -17.09 -0.93 -14.80
CA THR A 300 -16.03 -0.63 -15.79
C THR A 300 -14.78 -1.48 -15.63
N GLY A 301 -14.57 -2.08 -14.45
CA GLY A 301 -13.33 -2.78 -14.10
C GLY A 301 -12.17 -1.84 -13.77
N ASN A 302 -12.36 -0.53 -13.79
CA ASN A 302 -11.36 0.47 -13.40
C ASN A 302 -11.45 0.73 -11.89
N TRP A 303 -10.44 0.29 -11.16
CA TRP A 303 -10.41 0.34 -9.70
C TRP A 303 -9.62 1.52 -9.16
N VAL A 304 -9.70 1.71 -7.84
CA VAL A 304 -8.88 2.70 -7.13
C VAL A 304 -7.39 2.35 -7.20
N GLY A 305 -6.55 3.38 -7.21
CA GLY A 305 -5.09 3.22 -7.33
C GLY A 305 -4.61 2.90 -8.75
N GLY A 306 -5.39 3.23 -9.79
CA GLY A 306 -4.99 3.08 -11.19
C GLY A 306 -5.00 1.65 -11.73
N ARG A 307 -5.56 0.69 -10.99
CA ARG A 307 -5.71 -0.70 -11.44
C ARG A 307 -6.85 -0.81 -12.46
N SER A 308 -6.67 -1.63 -13.48
CA SER A 308 -7.68 -1.89 -14.51
C SER A 308 -7.94 -3.39 -14.68
N GLY A 309 -9.13 -3.73 -15.16
CA GLY A 309 -9.54 -5.13 -15.37
C GLY A 309 -9.82 -5.92 -14.09
N VAL A 310 -10.06 -5.22 -12.97
CA VAL A 310 -10.34 -5.84 -11.65
C VAL A 310 -11.72 -6.48 -11.62
N SER A 311 -12.71 -5.84 -12.23
CA SER A 311 -14.05 -6.40 -12.44
C SER A 311 -14.22 -6.81 -13.90
N GLN A 312 -14.70 -8.02 -14.14
CA GLN A 312 -14.90 -8.62 -15.47
C GLN A 312 -16.34 -9.13 -15.61
N LEU A 313 -16.84 -9.23 -16.85
CA LEU A 313 -18.11 -9.89 -17.11
C LEU A 313 -17.96 -11.38 -16.76
N LEU A 314 -18.88 -11.92 -15.97
CA LEU A 314 -18.86 -13.34 -15.63
C LEU A 314 -18.97 -14.19 -16.90
N ASP A 315 -18.19 -15.26 -16.98
CA ASP A 315 -18.22 -16.15 -18.13
C ASP A 315 -19.30 -17.21 -17.92
N ARG A 316 -20.34 -17.13 -18.75
CA ARG A 316 -21.51 -18.02 -18.73
C ARG A 316 -21.56 -18.95 -19.96
N THR A 317 -20.40 -19.21 -20.59
CA THR A 317 -20.34 -20.12 -21.75
C THR A 317 -20.81 -21.53 -21.38
N ASP A 318 -20.35 -22.05 -20.25
CA ASP A 318 -20.82 -23.28 -19.62
C ASP A 318 -20.56 -23.24 -18.10
N TYR A 319 -21.04 -24.26 -17.38
CA TYR A 319 -20.92 -24.35 -15.92
C TYR A 319 -19.45 -24.37 -15.44
N ILE A 320 -18.57 -25.08 -16.15
CA ILE A 320 -17.16 -25.20 -15.78
C ILE A 320 -16.44 -23.86 -15.99
N SER A 321 -16.78 -23.14 -17.04
CA SER A 321 -16.24 -21.81 -17.36
C SER A 321 -16.57 -20.81 -16.25
N THR A 322 -17.81 -20.85 -15.73
CA THR A 322 -18.19 -20.03 -14.57
C THR A 322 -17.34 -20.35 -13.34
N LEU A 323 -17.20 -21.64 -12.99
CA LEU A 323 -16.39 -22.06 -11.85
C LEU A 323 -14.90 -21.71 -12.02
N SER A 324 -14.33 -21.92 -13.21
CA SER A 324 -12.95 -21.53 -13.54
C SER A 324 -12.77 -20.01 -13.38
N HIS A 325 -13.71 -19.22 -13.91
CA HIS A 325 -13.62 -17.76 -13.84
C HIS A 325 -13.64 -17.24 -12.40
N LEU A 326 -14.49 -17.81 -11.53
CA LEU A 326 -14.54 -17.46 -10.10
C LEU A 326 -13.25 -17.80 -9.34
N ARG A 327 -12.47 -18.78 -9.83
CA ARG A 327 -11.23 -19.27 -9.19
C ARG A 327 -9.95 -18.70 -9.81
N ARG A 328 -10.09 -17.70 -10.68
CA ARG A 328 -8.97 -17.10 -11.42
C ARG A 328 -8.24 -16.04 -10.59
N VAL A 329 -6.93 -16.05 -10.73
CA VAL A 329 -5.95 -15.16 -10.10
C VAL A 329 -5.20 -14.39 -11.18
N ILE A 330 -5.06 -13.08 -11.02
CA ILE A 330 -4.42 -12.20 -12.00
C ILE A 330 -3.23 -11.47 -11.36
N SER A 331 -2.07 -11.56 -12.00
CA SER A 331 -0.90 -10.74 -11.69
C SER A 331 -1.05 -9.37 -12.38
N PRO A 332 -0.96 -8.23 -11.66
CA PRO A 332 -1.19 -6.88 -12.19
C PRO A 332 0.04 -6.31 -12.93
N LEU A 333 0.76 -7.17 -13.65
CA LEU A 333 1.94 -6.81 -14.42
C LEU A 333 1.60 -6.40 -15.85
N SER A 334 2.52 -5.70 -16.51
CA SER A 334 2.34 -5.28 -17.89
C SER A 334 2.33 -6.49 -18.82
N ARG A 335 1.29 -6.60 -19.67
CA ARG A 335 1.21 -7.67 -20.67
C ARG A 335 2.20 -7.49 -21.82
N ALA A 336 2.64 -6.24 -22.05
CA ALA A 336 3.51 -5.88 -23.16
C ALA A 336 5.00 -6.15 -22.86
N GLN A 337 5.38 -6.22 -21.58
CA GLN A 337 6.75 -6.47 -21.18
C GLN A 337 6.99 -7.98 -20.99
N PRO A 338 8.18 -8.47 -21.39
CA PRO A 338 8.55 -9.86 -21.21
C PRO A 338 9.02 -10.10 -19.76
N HIS A 339 8.07 -10.36 -18.87
CA HIS A 339 8.34 -10.77 -17.49
C HIS A 339 8.64 -12.27 -17.41
N PHE A 340 9.84 -12.71 -17.81
CA PHE A 340 10.17 -14.14 -17.89
C PHE A 340 10.02 -14.85 -16.53
N GLU A 341 10.71 -14.38 -15.49
CA GLU A 341 10.67 -15.00 -14.16
C GLU A 341 9.26 -15.05 -13.57
N ALA A 342 8.48 -13.98 -13.73
CA ALA A 342 7.11 -13.91 -13.20
C ALA A 342 6.10 -14.78 -13.98
N ARG A 343 6.39 -15.12 -15.24
CA ARG A 343 5.54 -15.99 -16.08
C ARG A 343 5.86 -17.47 -15.89
N ASP A 344 7.07 -17.79 -15.45
CA ASP A 344 7.51 -19.16 -15.26
C ASP A 344 6.73 -19.85 -14.13
N LEU A 345 6.57 -21.17 -14.28
CA LEU A 345 5.96 -22.00 -13.25
C LEU A 345 6.91 -22.13 -12.07
N HIS A 346 6.68 -21.31 -11.04
CA HIS A 346 7.50 -21.34 -9.84
C HIS A 346 7.15 -22.55 -8.96
N SER A 347 8.17 -23.24 -8.41
CA SER A 347 8.01 -24.49 -7.63
C SER A 347 7.07 -24.33 -6.42
N THR A 348 7.08 -23.16 -5.78
CA THR A 348 6.21 -22.83 -4.64
C THR A 348 4.73 -22.69 -5.00
N GLN A 349 4.38 -22.67 -6.29
CA GLN A 349 2.98 -22.69 -6.74
C GLN A 349 2.35 -24.08 -6.58
N TRP A 350 3.16 -25.13 -6.32
CA TRP A 350 2.69 -26.49 -6.10
C TRP A 350 1.57 -26.55 -5.03
N GLY A 351 0.43 -27.10 -5.43
CA GLY A 351 -0.76 -27.25 -4.58
C GLY A 351 -1.52 -25.94 -4.31
N ARG A 352 -1.06 -24.80 -4.81
CA ARG A 352 -1.70 -23.48 -4.65
C ARG A 352 -2.36 -23.03 -5.94
N LEU A 353 -1.65 -23.18 -7.06
CA LEU A 353 -2.14 -22.86 -8.40
C LEU A 353 -2.12 -24.09 -9.29
N CYS A 354 -3.00 -24.10 -10.29
CA CYS A 354 -3.01 -25.11 -11.34
C CYS A 354 -1.83 -24.86 -12.30
N PRO A 355 -0.96 -25.86 -12.54
CA PRO A 355 0.19 -25.70 -13.43
C PRO A 355 -0.18 -25.62 -14.92
N SER A 356 -1.40 -26.06 -15.28
CA SER A 356 -1.84 -26.16 -16.68
C SER A 356 -2.86 -25.10 -17.07
N GLU A 357 -3.60 -24.54 -16.12
CA GLU A 357 -4.74 -23.66 -16.41
C GLU A 357 -4.29 -22.19 -16.48
N THR A 358 -3.60 -21.87 -17.57
CA THR A 358 -3.23 -20.52 -18.00
C THR A 358 -3.74 -20.28 -19.42
N PRO A 359 -4.30 -19.11 -19.75
CA PRO A 359 -4.67 -18.80 -21.13
C PRO A 359 -3.41 -18.63 -22.00
N GLU A 360 -3.54 -18.93 -23.29
CA GLU A 360 -2.50 -18.68 -24.28
C GLU A 360 -2.34 -17.18 -24.59
N GLY A 361 -1.24 -16.84 -25.28
CA GLY A 361 -0.96 -15.48 -25.73
C GLY A 361 -0.38 -14.57 -24.63
N PRO A 362 -0.62 -13.24 -24.68
CA PRO A 362 0.04 -12.29 -23.78
C PRO A 362 -0.24 -12.49 -22.30
N ASN A 363 -1.32 -13.19 -21.94
CA ASN A 363 -1.71 -13.49 -20.55
C ASN A 363 -1.05 -14.75 -19.99
N CYS A 364 -0.31 -15.51 -20.81
CA CYS A 364 0.34 -16.75 -20.38
C CYS A 364 1.27 -16.51 -19.18
N GLY A 365 1.03 -17.21 -18.07
CA GLY A 365 1.75 -17.09 -16.81
C GLY A 365 1.32 -15.93 -15.90
N LEU A 366 0.61 -14.92 -16.42
CA LEU A 366 0.09 -13.78 -15.65
C LEU A 366 -1.34 -13.99 -15.17
N VAL A 367 -2.11 -14.81 -15.88
CA VAL A 367 -3.46 -15.22 -15.46
C VAL A 367 -3.40 -16.70 -15.14
N LYS A 368 -3.72 -17.04 -13.90
CA LYS A 368 -3.56 -18.36 -13.30
C LYS A 368 -4.86 -18.75 -12.61
N ASN A 369 -5.03 -20.02 -12.24
CA ASN A 369 -6.19 -20.48 -11.49
C ASN A 369 -5.77 -21.23 -10.24
N PHE A 370 -6.61 -21.20 -9.22
CA PHE A 370 -6.36 -21.93 -7.99
C PHE A 370 -6.35 -23.45 -8.19
N ALA A 371 -5.42 -24.13 -7.52
CA ALA A 371 -5.48 -25.58 -7.37
C ALA A 371 -6.72 -25.98 -6.56
N GLN A 372 -7.23 -27.20 -6.73
CA GLN A 372 -8.52 -27.62 -6.14
C GLN A 372 -8.56 -27.51 -4.60
N MET A 373 -7.50 -27.93 -3.91
CA MET A 373 -7.43 -28.00 -2.43
C MET A 373 -6.79 -26.76 -1.79
N VAL A 374 -6.89 -25.58 -2.44
CA VAL A 374 -6.34 -24.35 -1.86
C VAL A 374 -7.24 -23.84 -0.74
N GLU A 375 -6.61 -23.36 0.34
CA GLU A 375 -7.27 -22.61 1.41
C GLU A 375 -6.64 -21.22 1.50
N LEU A 376 -7.47 -20.21 1.71
CA LEU A 376 -7.07 -18.82 1.82
C LEU A 376 -7.28 -18.33 3.25
N SER A 377 -6.24 -17.75 3.84
CA SER A 377 -6.33 -17.20 5.20
C SER A 377 -7.24 -15.97 5.25
N THR A 378 -8.18 -15.91 6.19
CA THR A 378 -9.16 -14.82 6.37
C THR A 378 -8.72 -13.71 7.33
N GLY A 379 -7.46 -13.73 7.79
CA GLY A 379 -6.94 -12.81 8.80
C GLY A 379 -7.13 -13.31 10.24
N ALA A 380 -6.60 -12.55 11.22
CA ALA A 380 -6.77 -12.83 12.64
C ALA A 380 -7.17 -11.52 13.34
N ASP A 381 -8.22 -11.59 14.18
CA ASP A 381 -8.85 -10.39 14.74
C ASP A 381 -8.03 -9.72 15.85
N ASP A 382 -7.14 -10.47 16.52
CA ASP A 382 -6.43 -10.01 17.72
C ASP A 382 -4.93 -10.29 17.64
N PHE A 383 -4.18 -9.33 17.09
CA PHE A 383 -2.72 -9.37 17.06
C PHE A 383 -2.09 -9.27 18.45
N ASP A 384 -2.75 -8.62 19.41
CA ASP A 384 -2.20 -8.46 20.75
C ASP A 384 -2.28 -9.77 21.54
N LYS A 385 -3.32 -10.57 21.32
CA LYS A 385 -3.37 -11.96 21.80
C LYS A 385 -2.21 -12.80 21.26
N VAL A 386 -1.88 -12.68 19.98
CA VAL A 386 -0.74 -13.39 19.39
C VAL A 386 0.57 -12.94 20.04
N LYS A 387 0.79 -11.63 20.21
CA LYS A 387 1.98 -11.10 20.91
C LYS A 387 2.07 -11.60 22.34
N ASN A 388 0.96 -11.58 23.08
CA ASN A 388 0.91 -12.04 24.47
C ASN A 388 1.25 -13.52 24.60
N VAL A 389 0.80 -14.35 23.65
CA VAL A 389 1.19 -15.76 23.58
C VAL A 389 2.70 -15.89 23.34
N LEU A 390 3.27 -15.12 22.41
CA LEU A 390 4.71 -15.13 22.13
C LEU A 390 5.54 -14.70 23.36
N TYR A 391 5.12 -13.64 24.06
CA TYR A 391 5.75 -13.22 25.31
C TYR A 391 5.63 -14.28 26.40
N GLY A 392 4.47 -14.95 26.50
CA GLY A 392 4.27 -16.08 27.41
C GLY A 392 5.18 -17.29 27.10
N LEU A 393 5.57 -17.46 25.83
CA LEU A 393 6.53 -18.49 25.38
C LEU A 393 8.00 -18.08 25.56
N GLY A 394 8.27 -16.89 26.09
CA GLY A 394 9.63 -16.42 26.41
C GLY A 394 10.29 -15.57 25.32
N VAL A 395 9.54 -15.12 24.30
CA VAL A 395 10.06 -14.10 23.37
C VAL A 395 10.27 -12.80 24.14
N ALA A 396 11.48 -12.24 24.12
CA ALA A 396 11.74 -10.96 24.75
C ALA A 396 11.19 -9.81 23.86
N PRO A 397 10.53 -8.80 24.44
CA PRO A 397 10.16 -7.60 23.69
C PRO A 397 11.43 -6.90 23.19
N ALA A 398 11.35 -6.31 21.99
CA ALA A 398 12.43 -5.49 21.47
C ALA A 398 12.64 -4.29 22.40
N GLN A 399 13.85 -4.11 22.91
CA GLN A 399 14.24 -2.90 23.64
C GLN A 399 14.47 -1.79 22.62
N LEU A 400 13.42 -1.06 22.27
CA LEU A 400 13.51 0.16 21.49
C LEU A 400 13.88 1.28 22.46
N HIS A 401 15.10 1.82 22.36
CA HIS A 401 15.47 3.00 23.14
C HIS A 401 14.72 4.20 22.56
N VAL A 402 13.72 4.71 23.29
CA VAL A 402 13.01 5.94 22.91
C VAL A 402 13.66 7.11 23.65
N PRO A 403 14.40 8.00 22.96
CA PRO A 403 15.00 9.15 23.62
C PRO A 403 13.95 10.13 24.13
N GLU A 404 14.13 10.61 25.37
CA GLU A 404 13.14 11.42 26.12
C GLU A 404 12.73 12.72 25.42
N LYS A 405 13.54 13.27 24.50
CA LYS A 405 13.23 14.54 23.80
C LYS A 405 12.10 14.44 22.80
N ILE A 406 11.83 13.25 22.22
CA ILE A 406 10.73 13.07 21.25
C ILE A 406 9.36 13.38 21.90
N LEU A 407 9.22 13.14 23.21
CA LEU A 407 8.00 13.40 24.00
C LEU A 407 7.75 14.89 24.30
N LYS A 408 8.74 15.78 24.12
CA LYS A 408 8.55 17.23 24.34
C LYS A 408 7.96 17.93 23.12
N TYR A 409 8.36 17.56 21.91
CA TYR A 409 7.84 18.13 20.67
C TYR A 409 6.37 17.78 20.42
N SER A 410 5.90 16.60 20.88
CA SER A 410 4.48 16.21 20.75
C SER A 410 3.54 17.06 21.62
N ASN A 411 4.01 17.51 22.79
CA ASN A 411 3.21 18.34 23.70
C ASN A 411 3.11 19.82 23.27
N GLU A 412 4.03 20.31 22.44
CA GLU A 412 4.02 21.71 21.97
C GLU A 412 3.29 21.91 20.62
N LEU A 413 3.03 20.85 19.87
CA LEU A 413 2.25 20.86 18.62
C LEU A 413 0.73 20.69 18.83
N GLY A 414 0.28 20.68 20.09
CA GLY A 414 -1.14 20.76 20.42
C GLY A 414 -1.71 22.12 20.01
N THR A 415 -2.76 22.07 19.19
CA THR A 415 -3.58 23.19 18.69
C THR A 415 -2.88 24.11 17.67
N ASP A 416 -3.12 23.78 16.39
CA ASP A 416 -3.17 24.67 15.20
C ASP A 416 -2.42 24.09 14.00
N VAL A 417 -2.71 22.82 13.68
CA VAL A 417 -2.50 22.30 12.34
C VAL A 417 -3.88 22.22 11.71
N GLU A 418 -4.19 23.10 10.77
CA GLU A 418 -5.25 22.81 9.80
C GLU A 418 -4.95 21.41 9.28
N GLU A 419 -5.88 20.47 9.49
CA GLU A 419 -5.83 19.14 8.90
C GLU A 419 -5.81 19.31 7.37
N HIS A 420 -4.62 19.56 6.81
CA HIS A 420 -4.34 19.22 5.44
C HIS A 420 -4.22 17.70 5.40
N GLU A 421 -5.39 17.07 5.49
CA GLU A 421 -5.62 15.69 5.12
C GLU A 421 -4.87 15.41 3.81
N MET A 422 -4.26 14.22 3.74
CA MET A 422 -3.62 13.72 2.54
C MET A 422 -4.45 14.07 1.30
N PRO A 423 -3.88 14.79 0.32
CA PRO A 423 -4.57 15.04 -0.94
C PRO A 423 -5.08 13.72 -1.48
N VAL A 424 -6.36 13.68 -1.88
CA VAL A 424 -6.95 12.47 -2.50
C VAL A 424 -6.13 12.02 -3.70
N ASP A 425 -5.45 12.95 -4.35
CA ASP A 425 -4.54 12.69 -5.46
C ASP A 425 -3.34 11.81 -5.07
N ASP A 426 -2.88 11.83 -3.81
CA ASP A 426 -1.82 10.95 -3.29
C ASP A 426 -2.35 9.55 -2.91
N LEU A 427 -3.66 9.40 -2.63
CA LEU A 427 -4.32 8.09 -2.50
C LEU A 427 -4.59 7.45 -3.89
N ILE A 428 -4.67 8.28 -4.93
CA ILE A 428 -4.94 7.86 -6.32
C ILE A 428 -3.64 7.46 -7.03
N LYS A 429 -2.51 8.06 -6.67
CA LYS A 429 -1.18 7.65 -7.14
C LYS A 429 -0.64 6.53 -6.26
N SER A 430 -1.20 5.33 -6.41
CA SER A 430 -0.29 4.18 -6.31
C SER A 430 0.77 4.41 -7.38
N PRO A 431 2.08 4.38 -7.10
CA PRO A 431 2.99 4.00 -8.17
C PRO A 431 2.43 2.66 -8.64
N GLY A 432 1.85 2.64 -9.84
CA GLY A 432 1.70 1.39 -10.55
C GLY A 432 3.05 0.70 -10.52
N TYR A 433 3.07 -0.59 -10.82
CA TYR A 433 4.32 -1.26 -11.16
C TYR A 433 4.87 -0.62 -12.46
N GLN A 434 5.37 0.60 -12.38
CA GLN A 434 6.33 1.16 -13.29
C GLN A 434 7.64 0.63 -12.74
N ASP A 435 8.15 -0.41 -13.38
CA ASP A 435 9.56 -0.72 -13.31
C ASP A 435 10.29 0.61 -13.55
N ILE A 436 10.89 1.15 -12.49
CA ILE A 436 11.94 2.15 -12.62
C ILE A 436 13.16 1.36 -13.10
N THR A 437 13.10 0.93 -14.35
CA THR A 437 14.26 0.60 -15.16
C THR A 437 14.49 1.79 -16.07
N ASP A 438 15.62 2.45 -15.86
CA ASP A 438 16.30 3.38 -16.75
C ASP A 438 15.52 4.59 -17.28
N ASP A 439 15.77 5.74 -16.64
CA ASP A 439 15.88 7.01 -17.35
C ASP A 439 17.18 7.02 -18.18
N SER A 440 17.27 6.13 -19.17
CA SER A 440 18.23 6.26 -20.26
C SER A 440 17.64 7.32 -21.20
N GLY A 441 18.20 8.52 -21.17
CA GLY A 441 17.75 9.66 -21.96
C GLY A 441 17.46 9.29 -23.41
N LYS A 442 16.19 9.36 -23.79
CA LYS A 442 15.79 9.41 -25.21
C LYS A 442 16.27 10.72 -25.80
N LYS A 443 17.52 10.74 -26.28
CA LYS A 443 17.89 11.65 -27.36
C LYS A 443 17.09 11.23 -28.58
N SER A 444 16.26 12.15 -29.08
CA SER A 444 15.66 12.09 -30.40
C SER A 444 16.77 11.88 -31.44
N LEU A 445 16.86 10.68 -32.00
CA LEU A 445 17.53 10.48 -33.28
C LEU A 445 16.46 10.54 -34.36
N GLY A 446 16.62 11.54 -35.22
CA GLY A 446 15.67 11.89 -36.27
C GLY A 446 15.58 10.85 -37.38
N ASN A 447 14.52 11.04 -38.17
CA ASN A 447 14.21 10.41 -39.45
C ASN A 447 15.42 9.84 -40.22
N GLY A 448 15.37 8.54 -40.45
CA GLY A 448 16.18 7.84 -41.44
C GLY A 448 15.54 6.50 -41.74
N GLY A 449 14.65 6.47 -42.73
CA GLY A 449 14.04 5.23 -43.20
C GLY A 449 15.08 4.29 -43.81
N VAL A 450 14.92 2.99 -43.56
CA VAL A 450 15.51 1.94 -44.38
C VAL A 450 14.49 0.82 -44.52
N ILE A 451 14.16 0.55 -45.79
CA ILE A 451 13.41 -0.57 -46.32
C ILE A 451 14.34 -1.79 -46.33
N LEU A 452 13.91 -2.93 -45.79
CA LEU A 452 14.23 -4.29 -46.25
C LEU A 452 13.08 -5.19 -45.70
N GLY A 453 12.40 -6.06 -46.46
CA GLY A 453 12.81 -6.77 -47.67
C GLY A 453 13.37 -8.12 -47.27
N ASP A 454 12.58 -9.16 -47.59
CA ASP A 454 12.71 -10.61 -47.34
C ASP A 454 12.44 -11.17 -45.93
#